data_AF-A0A521V1U1-F1
#
_entry.id   AF-A0A521V1U1-F1
#
_cell.length_a   1.000
_cell.length_b   1.000
_cell.length_c   1.000
_cell.angle_alpha   90.00
_cell.angle_beta   90.00
_cell.angle_gamma   90.00
#
_symmetry.space_group_name_H-M   'P 1'
#
loop_
_entity.id
_entity.type
_entity.pdbx_description
1 polymer ?
#
loop_
_entity_poly.entity_id
_entity_poly.type
_entity_poly.pdbx_seq_one_letter_code
_entity_poly.pdbx_strand_id
1 'polypeptide(L)'
;MKGITMKFRVIAATAALLLGSAGLAQAQSSAGHIQGVAAAGDTIQVKGVDSGFVREITVKEDGKYTMRRIPLGTYVVVRKHADGTVEAPAQIEIHTGVTVRLK
;
A
#
# COMPACT_ATOMS: atom_id res chain seq x y z
N MET A 1 51.93 -46.56 1.02
CA MET A 1 51.56 -45.13 1.02
C MET A 1 50.07 -45.03 1.37
N LYS A 2 49.72 -44.20 2.34
CA LYS A 2 48.36 -44.11 2.94
C LYS A 2 47.33 -43.64 1.90
N GLY A 3 46.15 -44.27 1.92
CA GLY A 3 45.03 -43.96 1.02
C GLY A 3 44.39 -42.61 1.33
N ILE A 4 44.11 -41.86 0.27
CA ILE A 4 43.27 -40.66 0.30
C ILE A 4 41.88 -41.07 -0.20
N THR A 5 41.05 -41.55 0.72
CA THR A 5 39.62 -41.74 0.47
C THR A 5 38.94 -40.38 0.64
N MET A 6 38.77 -39.65 -0.47
CA MET A 6 38.03 -38.39 -0.49
C MET A 6 36.57 -38.65 -0.08
N LYS A 7 36.14 -38.01 1.00
CA LYS A 7 34.79 -38.08 1.58
C LYS A 7 33.78 -37.33 0.68
N PHE A 8 33.39 -37.95 -0.43
CA PHE A 8 32.41 -37.43 -1.41
C PHE A 8 31.04 -37.07 -0.79
N ARG A 9 30.72 -37.63 0.38
CA ARG A 9 29.43 -37.42 1.08
C ARG A 9 29.33 -36.04 1.76
N VAL A 10 30.44 -35.35 2.00
CA VAL A 10 30.45 -34.05 2.71
C VAL A 10 30.19 -32.89 1.75
N ILE A 11 30.53 -33.04 0.46
CA ILE A 11 30.38 -31.97 -0.55
C ILE A 11 28.92 -31.82 -1.02
N ALA A 12 28.14 -32.91 -1.03
CA ALA A 12 26.73 -32.87 -1.41
C ALA A 12 25.84 -32.15 -0.36
N ALA A 13 26.20 -32.25 0.93
CA ALA A 13 25.41 -31.69 2.03
C ALA A 13 25.52 -30.15 2.12
N THR A 14 26.65 -29.57 1.72
CA THR A 14 26.82 -28.10 1.68
C THR A 14 26.20 -27.48 0.42
N ALA A 15 26.17 -28.20 -0.71
CA ALA A 15 25.54 -27.72 -1.94
C ALA A 15 24.00 -27.60 -1.82
N ALA A 16 23.35 -28.48 -1.05
CA ALA A 16 21.91 -28.40 -0.80
C ALA A 16 21.50 -27.21 0.09
N LEU A 17 22.41 -26.72 0.95
CA LEU A 17 22.14 -25.57 1.83
C LEU A 17 22.23 -24.23 1.08
N LEU A 18 22.99 -24.16 -0.02
CA LEU A 18 23.15 -22.94 -0.82
C LEU A 18 22.01 -22.72 -1.83
N LEU A 19 21.22 -23.75 -2.13
CA LEU A 19 20.07 -23.66 -3.04
C LEU A 19 18.77 -23.24 -2.33
N GLY A 20 18.77 -23.17 -0.99
CA GLY A 20 17.58 -22.85 -0.18
C GLY A 20 17.29 -21.36 0.04
N SER A 21 18.18 -20.45 -0.38
CA SER A 21 18.04 -19.01 -0.14
C SER A 21 17.58 -18.19 -1.35
N ALA A 22 17.29 -18.82 -2.49
CA ALA A 22 16.95 -18.12 -3.73
C ALA A 22 15.47 -17.70 -3.87
N GLY A 23 14.65 -17.85 -2.83
CA GLY A 23 13.26 -17.46 -2.88
C GLY A 23 12.77 -17.04 -1.52
N LEU A 24 12.64 -15.73 -1.29
CA LEU A 24 11.56 -15.05 -0.58
C LEU A 24 11.87 -13.53 -0.58
N ALA A 25 11.94 -12.90 -1.76
CA ALA A 25 11.78 -11.45 -1.82
C ALA A 25 10.30 -11.14 -1.50
N GLN A 26 9.96 -11.11 -0.21
CA GLN A 26 8.67 -10.63 0.24
C GLN A 26 8.59 -9.14 -0.08
N ALA A 27 7.96 -8.79 -1.19
CA ALA A 27 7.55 -7.41 -1.45
C ALA A 27 6.43 -7.06 -0.47
N GLN A 28 6.80 -6.70 0.76
CA GLN A 28 5.86 -6.20 1.76
C GLN A 28 5.42 -4.79 1.34
N SER A 29 4.35 -4.70 0.55
CA SER A 29 3.71 -3.42 0.24
C SER A 29 2.85 -3.03 1.44
N SER A 30 3.38 -2.14 2.28
CA SER A 30 2.57 -1.44 3.27
C SER A 30 1.66 -0.44 2.53
N ALA A 31 0.37 -0.68 2.53
CA ALA A 31 -0.62 0.21 1.93
C ALA A 31 -1.78 0.47 2.88
N GLY A 32 -2.18 1.72 2.98
CA GLY A 32 -3.35 2.14 3.73
C GLY A 32 -4.63 2.11 2.90
N HIS A 33 -5.72 2.51 3.55
CA HIS A 33 -7.01 2.77 2.93
C HIS A 33 -7.63 4.03 3.53
N ILE A 34 -8.31 4.81 2.70
CA ILE A 34 -9.09 5.98 3.10
C ILE A 34 -10.56 5.59 2.96
N GLN A 35 -11.36 5.84 3.99
CA GLN A 35 -12.79 5.59 3.95
C GLN A 35 -13.55 6.66 4.71
N GLY A 36 -14.76 6.95 4.25
CA GLY A 36 -15.58 8.00 4.84
C GLY A 36 -17.00 7.96 4.31
N VAL A 37 -17.75 8.95 4.74
CA VAL A 37 -19.12 9.22 4.28
C VAL A 37 -19.13 10.61 3.65
N ALA A 38 -19.88 10.78 2.58
CA ALA A 38 -20.10 12.05 1.90
C ALA A 38 -21.44 12.02 1.15
N ALA A 39 -21.89 13.15 0.62
CA ALA A 39 -23.14 13.17 -0.12
C ALA A 39 -23.00 12.41 -1.45
N ALA A 40 -24.08 11.79 -1.91
CA ALA A 40 -24.08 11.09 -3.20
C ALA A 40 -23.80 12.09 -4.33
N GLY A 41 -22.94 11.70 -5.27
CA GLY A 41 -22.47 12.57 -6.36
C GLY A 41 -21.27 13.45 -5.98
N ASP A 42 -20.91 13.56 -4.71
CA ASP A 42 -19.66 14.22 -4.32
C ASP A 42 -18.46 13.46 -4.89
N THR A 43 -17.39 14.18 -5.15
CA THR A 43 -16.15 13.65 -5.68
C THR A 43 -15.03 13.87 -4.68
N ILE A 44 -14.43 12.77 -4.22
CA ILE A 44 -13.30 12.78 -3.29
C ILE A 44 -12.02 12.61 -4.08
N GLN A 45 -11.19 13.65 -4.11
CA GLN A 45 -9.87 13.65 -4.72
C GLN A 45 -8.80 13.50 -3.65
N VAL A 46 -7.87 12.57 -3.86
CA VAL A 46 -6.73 12.29 -2.98
C VAL A 46 -5.45 12.49 -3.77
N LYS A 47 -4.60 13.41 -3.31
CA LYS A 47 -3.32 13.74 -3.93
C LYS A 47 -2.18 13.54 -2.93
N GLY A 48 -1.19 12.72 -3.28
CA GLY A 48 0.04 12.57 -2.51
C GLY A 48 0.88 13.83 -2.60
N VAL A 49 1.40 14.28 -1.46
CA VAL A 49 2.24 15.48 -1.38
C VAL A 49 3.57 15.25 -2.12
N ASP A 50 4.20 14.09 -1.85
CA ASP A 50 5.55 13.78 -2.35
C ASP A 50 5.61 12.58 -3.31
N SER A 51 4.49 11.88 -3.52
CA SER A 51 4.46 10.57 -4.19
C SER A 51 3.92 10.58 -5.62
N GLY A 52 3.51 11.75 -6.15
CA GLY A 52 2.84 11.85 -7.47
C GLY A 52 1.51 11.11 -7.57
N PHE A 53 1.07 10.47 -6.49
CA PHE A 53 -0.15 9.69 -6.42
C PHE A 53 -1.37 10.59 -6.54
N VAL A 54 -2.29 10.28 -7.46
CA VAL A 54 -3.57 10.97 -7.56
C VAL A 54 -4.65 9.94 -7.83
N ARG A 55 -5.72 9.98 -7.03
CA ARG A 55 -6.94 9.21 -7.29
C ARG A 55 -8.16 10.05 -6.96
N GLU A 56 -9.23 9.74 -7.66
CA GLU A 56 -10.51 10.38 -7.49
C GLU A 56 -11.60 9.30 -7.44
N ILE A 57 -12.61 9.51 -6.61
CA ILE A 57 -13.78 8.63 -6.52
C ILE A 57 -15.04 9.47 -6.36
N THR A 58 -16.04 9.19 -7.18
CA THR A 58 -17.39 9.73 -7.00
C THR A 58 -18.16 8.85 -6.02
N VAL A 59 -18.79 9.50 -5.04
CA VAL A 59 -19.56 8.87 -3.97
C VAL A 59 -20.89 8.40 -4.56
N LYS A 60 -21.22 7.13 -4.29
CA LYS A 60 -22.46 6.51 -4.79
C LYS A 60 -23.65 6.90 -3.90
N GLU A 61 -24.84 6.45 -4.30
CA GLU A 61 -26.09 6.71 -3.58
C GLU A 61 -26.09 6.23 -2.11
N ASP A 62 -25.27 5.24 -1.76
CA ASP A 62 -25.12 4.75 -0.38
C ASP A 62 -24.32 5.69 0.54
N GLY A 63 -23.76 6.78 -0.01
CA GLY A 63 -23.01 7.81 0.69
C GLY A 63 -21.63 7.35 1.20
N LYS A 64 -21.24 6.09 0.97
CA LYS A 64 -19.99 5.52 1.49
C LYS A 64 -18.95 5.48 0.40
N TYR A 65 -17.71 5.76 0.75
CA TYR A 65 -16.58 5.57 -0.15
C TYR A 65 -15.42 4.87 0.55
N THR A 66 -14.65 4.12 -0.23
CA THR A 66 -13.44 3.45 0.24
C THR A 66 -12.41 3.41 -0.88
N MET A 67 -11.24 3.99 -0.62
CA MET A 67 -10.10 3.96 -1.51
C MET A 67 -9.02 3.06 -0.89
N ARG A 68 -8.71 1.97 -1.57
CA ARG A 68 -7.77 0.93 -1.10
C ARG A 68 -6.44 1.03 -1.85
N ARG A 69 -5.39 0.44 -1.26
CA ARG A 69 -4.04 0.40 -1.84
C ARG A 69 -3.44 1.80 -1.99
N ILE A 70 -3.60 2.63 -0.97
CA ILE A 70 -2.95 3.94 -0.91
C ILE A 70 -1.53 3.71 -0.38
N PRO A 71 -0.48 4.13 -1.08
CA PRO A 71 0.88 4.09 -0.53
C PRO A 71 0.95 4.84 0.80
N LEU A 72 1.92 4.50 1.65
CA LEU A 72 2.14 5.31 2.86
C LEU A 72 2.65 6.71 2.49
N GLY A 73 2.37 7.68 3.35
CA GLY A 73 2.82 9.06 3.20
C GLY A 73 1.73 10.10 3.47
N THR A 74 2.03 11.34 3.12
CA THR A 74 1.16 12.49 3.34
C THR A 74 0.29 12.75 2.11
N TYR A 75 -0.99 13.00 2.36
CA TYR A 75 -1.99 13.23 1.33
C TYR A 75 -2.80 14.48 1.63
N VAL A 76 -3.18 15.18 0.55
CA VAL A 76 -4.22 16.20 0.57
C VAL A 76 -5.48 15.59 0.00
N VAL A 77 -6.57 15.67 0.75
CA VAL A 77 -7.90 15.23 0.35
C VAL A 77 -8.77 16.44 0.10
N VAL A 78 -9.43 16.47 -1.05
CA VAL A 78 -10.37 17.52 -1.43
C VAL A 78 -11.71 16.88 -1.74
N ARG A 79 -12.77 17.40 -1.11
CA ARG A 79 -14.16 17.04 -1.44
C ARG A 79 -14.72 18.11 -2.37
N LYS A 80 -15.18 17.68 -3.53
CA LYS A 80 -15.93 18.50 -4.48
C LYS A 80 -17.37 18.05 -4.45
N HIS A 81 -18.29 18.95 -4.18
CA HIS A 81 -19.71 18.67 -4.15
C HIS A 81 -20.27 18.51 -5.57
N ALA A 82 -21.41 17.83 -5.67
CA ALA A 82 -22.13 17.67 -6.94
C ALA A 82 -22.57 19.02 -7.56
N ASP A 83 -22.74 20.06 -6.75
CA ASP A 83 -23.07 21.44 -7.18
C ASP A 83 -21.85 22.23 -7.69
N GLY A 84 -20.65 21.64 -7.63
CA GLY A 84 -19.38 22.26 -8.04
C GLY A 84 -18.66 23.01 -6.91
N THR A 85 -19.24 23.12 -5.72
CA THR A 85 -18.58 23.72 -4.55
C THR A 85 -17.42 22.84 -4.09
N VAL A 86 -16.28 23.44 -3.75
CA VAL A 86 -15.09 22.70 -3.30
C VAL A 86 -14.80 23.04 -1.84
N GLU A 87 -14.66 22.01 -1.02
CA GLU A 87 -14.29 22.21 0.38
C GLU A 87 -12.80 22.50 0.56
N ALA A 88 -12.49 23.04 1.74
CA ALA A 88 -11.10 23.25 2.13
C ALA A 88 -10.32 21.92 2.11
N PRO A 89 -9.10 21.92 1.54
CA PRO A 89 -8.27 20.73 1.51
C PRO A 89 -7.94 20.25 2.93
N ALA A 90 -8.11 18.96 3.18
CA ALA A 90 -7.72 18.30 4.42
C ALA A 90 -6.41 17.54 4.22
N GLN A 91 -5.41 17.80 5.05
CA GLN A 91 -4.18 17.01 5.07
C GLN A 91 -4.35 15.79 5.98
N ILE A 92 -3.97 14.62 5.47
CA ILE A 92 -3.97 13.36 6.22
C ILE A 92 -2.65 12.63 6.02
N GLU A 93 -2.27 11.85 7.01
CA GLU A 93 -1.06 11.03 6.96
C GLU A 93 -1.44 9.56 7.05
N ILE A 94 -0.88 8.74 6.16
CA ILE A 94 -1.14 7.31 6.08
C ILE A 94 0.13 6.56 6.47
N HIS A 95 0.07 5.91 7.63
CA HIS A 95 1.11 5.04 8.16
C HIS A 95 0.61 3.61 8.32
N THR A 96 1.51 2.67 8.57
CA THR A 96 1.14 1.28 8.86
C THR A 96 0.16 1.20 10.03
N GLY A 97 -0.91 0.42 9.88
CA GLY A 97 -1.87 0.15 10.96
C GLY A 97 -2.93 1.23 11.20
N VAL A 98 -3.03 2.28 10.38
CA VAL A 98 -4.02 3.37 10.56
C VAL A 98 -5.16 3.27 9.53
N THR A 99 -6.40 3.45 10.01
CA THR A 99 -7.57 3.74 9.17
C THR A 99 -7.95 5.21 9.36
N VAL A 100 -7.76 6.03 8.32
CA VAL A 100 -8.22 7.43 8.34
C VAL A 100 -9.71 7.47 8.04
N ARG A 101 -10.48 8.08 8.95
CA ARG A 101 -11.92 8.34 8.80
C ARG A 101 -12.14 9.83 8.62
N LEU A 102 -12.62 10.22 7.45
CA LEU A 102 -13.08 11.58 7.18
C LEU A 102 -14.54 11.72 7.62
N LYS A 103 -14.88 12.87 8.20
CA LYS A 103 -16.24 13.25 8.61
C LYS A 103 -16.86 14.20 7.58
#